data_AF-A0A511NL50-F1
#
_entry.id   AF-A0A511NL50-F1
#
_cell.length_a   1.000
_cell.length_b   1.000
_cell.length_c   1.000
_cell.angle_alpha   90.00
_cell.angle_beta   90.00
_cell.angle_gamma   90.00
#
_symmetry.space_group_name_H-M   'P 1'
#
loop_
_entity.id
_entity.type
_entity.pdbx_description
1 polymer ?
#
loop_
_entity_poly.entity_id
_entity_poly.type
_entity_poly.pdbx_seq_one_letter_code
_entity_poly.pdbx_strand_id
1 'polypeptide(L)'
;MAYINIKKIGGGSNASYNEIKKIYEENKEAFHEQIQLINPDVIIFGNTMNYFEDGIFDKMFRQLDVNKEDDNLHIYKNSHHLLLHPYHPNNRRISHQLYCDTIINTVHNWIKNKDK
;
A
#
# COMPACT_ATOMS: atom_id res chain seq x y z
N MET A 1 11.69 1.31 -9.41
CA MET A 1 10.76 0.51 -8.57
C MET A 1 11.51 0.06 -7.33
N ALA A 2 10.86 0.08 -6.17
CA ALA A 2 11.43 -0.35 -4.89
C ALA A 2 10.48 -1.34 -4.21
N TYR A 3 11.03 -2.26 -3.41
CA TYR A 3 10.27 -3.25 -2.65
C TYR A 3 10.63 -3.16 -1.18
N ILE A 4 9.62 -2.95 -0.33
CA ILE A 4 9.80 -2.86 1.13
C ILE A 4 8.97 -3.97 1.78
N ASN A 5 9.66 -4.95 2.36
CA ASN A 5 9.04 -5.95 3.22
C ASN A 5 9.05 -5.46 4.67
N ILE A 6 7.89 -5.52 5.35
CA ILE A 6 7.79 -5.17 6.78
C ILE A 6 8.57 -6.19 7.62
N LYS A 7 8.41 -7.48 7.34
CA LYS A 7 9.18 -8.54 7.98
C LYS A 7 10.45 -8.80 7.17
N LYS A 8 11.62 -8.61 7.78
CA LYS A 8 12.94 -8.81 7.15
C LYS A 8 13.56 -10.19 7.42
N ILE A 9 12.89 -11.02 8.20
CA ILE A 9 13.31 -12.40 8.48
C ILE A 9 12.58 -13.39 7.57
N GLY A 10 13.20 -14.56 7.32
CA GLY A 10 12.59 -15.64 6.54
C GLY A 10 11.21 -16.00 7.10
N GLY A 11 10.20 -15.97 6.24
CA GLY A 11 8.82 -16.30 6.60
C GLY A 11 8.52 -17.78 6.43
N GLY A 12 7.72 -18.34 7.33
CA GLY A 12 6.96 -19.56 7.06
C GLY A 12 5.73 -19.26 6.19
N SER A 13 4.90 -20.28 5.92
CA SER A 13 3.69 -20.16 5.09
C SER A 13 2.60 -19.24 5.68
N ASN A 14 2.70 -18.89 6.96
CA ASN A 14 1.77 -18.00 7.66
C ASN A 14 2.54 -16.87 8.36
N ALA A 15 1.97 -15.68 8.36
CA ALA A 15 2.48 -14.55 9.13
C ALA A 15 1.45 -14.16 10.21
N SER A 16 1.92 -14.02 11.45
CA SER A 16 1.08 -13.57 12.56
C SER A 16 0.88 -12.06 12.48
N TYR A 17 -0.37 -11.59 12.53
CA TYR A 17 -0.69 -10.15 12.55
C TYR A 17 0.07 -9.43 13.67
N ASN A 18 0.05 -9.98 14.89
CA ASN A 18 0.72 -9.38 16.04
C ASN A 18 2.24 -9.33 15.88
N GLU A 19 2.83 -10.34 15.22
CA GLU A 19 4.26 -10.38 14.94
C GLU A 19 4.65 -9.32 13.91
N ILE A 20 3.91 -9.21 12.79
CA ILE A 20 4.17 -8.18 11.78
C ILE A 20 3.98 -6.79 12.38
N LYS A 21 2.92 -6.59 13.17
CA LYS A 21 2.68 -5.32 13.86
C LYS A 21 3.84 -4.97 14.81
N LYS A 22 4.32 -5.93 15.60
CA LYS A 22 5.49 -5.72 16.48
C LYS A 22 6.73 -5.30 15.68
N ILE A 23 7.03 -5.99 14.59
CA ILE A 23 8.18 -5.67 13.73
C ILE A 23 8.04 -4.28 13.10
N TYR A 24 6.83 -3.92 12.65
CA TYR A 24 6.56 -2.56 12.19
C TYR A 24 6.85 -1.55 13.31
N GLU A 25 6.29 -1.72 14.51
CA GLU A 25 6.50 -0.79 15.63
C GLU A 25 7.97 -0.65 16.01
N GLU A 26 8.74 -1.75 15.99
CA GLU A 26 10.18 -1.74 16.27
C GLU A 26 11.02 -1.01 15.21
N ASN A 27 10.50 -0.87 13.98
CA ASN A 27 11.26 -0.37 12.82
C ASN A 27 10.56 0.78 12.08
N LYS A 28 9.49 1.36 12.64
CA LYS A 28 8.60 2.31 11.96
C LYS A 28 9.33 3.54 11.46
N GLU A 29 10.25 4.08 12.25
CA GLU A 29 11.06 5.24 11.87
C GLU A 29 11.86 4.96 10.60
N ALA A 30 12.50 3.78 10.50
CA ALA A 30 13.25 3.37 9.31
C ALA A 30 12.33 3.14 8.10
N PHE A 31 11.11 2.65 8.28
CA PHE A 31 10.14 2.54 7.19
C PHE A 31 9.67 3.90 6.70
N HIS A 32 9.40 4.81 7.63
CA HIS A 32 8.97 6.17 7.33
C HIS A 32 10.06 6.93 6.57
N GLU A 33 11.31 6.83 7.03
CA GLU A 33 12.47 7.40 6.36
C GLU A 33 12.66 6.82 4.96
N GLN A 34 12.58 5.50 4.78
CA GLN A 34 12.66 4.86 3.46
C GLN A 34 11.59 5.40 2.50
N ILE A 35 10.34 5.52 2.95
CA ILE A 35 9.24 6.02 2.13
C ILE A 35 9.47 7.49 1.76
N GLN A 36 9.90 8.32 2.71
CA GLN A 36 10.21 9.73 2.47
C GLN A 36 11.39 9.93 1.51
N LEU A 37 12.47 9.15 1.67
CA LEU A 37 13.64 9.23 0.80
C LEU A 37 13.35 8.76 -0.63
N ILE A 38 12.54 7.71 -0.78
CA ILE A 38 12.11 7.23 -2.11
C ILE A 38 11.15 8.22 -2.76
N ASN A 39 10.33 8.92 -1.96
CA ASN A 39 9.28 9.84 -2.38
C ASN A 39 8.45 9.30 -3.56
N PRO A 40 7.78 8.14 -3.41
CA PRO A 40 7.12 7.48 -4.53
C PRO A 40 5.84 8.21 -4.98
N ASP A 41 5.60 8.28 -6.29
CA ASP A 41 4.30 8.66 -6.85
C ASP A 41 3.22 7.60 -6.56
N VAL A 42 3.59 6.32 -6.54
CA VAL A 42 2.65 5.21 -6.36
C VAL A 42 3.18 4.23 -5.31
N ILE A 43 2.34 3.88 -4.33
CA ILE A 43 2.60 2.85 -3.31
C ILE A 43 1.51 1.79 -3.40
N ILE A 44 1.90 0.51 -3.41
CA ILE A 44 0.98 -0.62 -3.43
C ILE A 44 1.23 -1.47 -2.18
N PHE A 45 0.25 -1.52 -1.28
CA PHE A 45 0.29 -2.30 -0.06
C PHE A 45 -0.26 -3.70 -0.33
N GLY A 46 0.56 -4.75 -0.25
CA GLY A 46 0.11 -6.14 -0.37
C GLY A 46 -0.71 -6.62 0.85
N ASN A 47 -1.80 -5.92 1.18
CA ASN A 47 -2.59 -6.06 2.41
C ASN A 47 -1.80 -5.76 3.70
N THR A 48 -0.92 -4.75 3.63
CA THR A 48 -0.04 -4.35 4.74
C THR A 48 -0.29 -2.95 5.29
N MET A 49 -1.22 -2.18 4.69
CA MET A 49 -1.49 -0.81 5.13
C MET A 49 -1.99 -0.76 6.58
N ASN A 50 -2.76 -1.77 6.99
CA ASN A 50 -3.36 -1.88 8.33
C ASN A 50 -2.35 -2.07 9.48
N TYR A 51 -1.05 -2.22 9.19
CA TYR A 51 0.00 -2.24 10.20
C TYR A 51 0.52 -0.85 10.53
N PHE A 52 0.37 0.11 9.61
CA PHE A 52 0.86 1.46 9.78
C PHE A 52 0.00 2.26 10.76
N GLU A 53 0.60 3.28 11.36
CA GLU A 53 -0.09 4.18 12.29
C GLU A 53 -1.17 5.00 11.57
N ASP A 54 -2.31 5.19 12.22
CA ASP A 54 -3.40 5.98 11.66
C ASP A 54 -2.95 7.42 11.31
N GLY A 55 -3.30 7.86 10.11
CA GLY A 55 -2.99 9.21 9.61
C GLY A 55 -1.52 9.44 9.24
N ILE A 56 -0.63 8.43 9.31
CA ILE A 56 0.78 8.62 8.94
C ILE A 56 0.95 9.07 7.47
N PHE A 57 0.14 8.53 6.57
CA PHE A 57 0.22 8.86 5.15
C PHE A 57 -0.34 10.25 4.83
N ASP A 58 -1.36 10.71 5.58
CA ASP A 58 -1.82 12.09 5.47
C ASP A 58 -0.75 13.08 5.95
N LYS A 59 0.02 12.72 7.00
CA LYS A 59 1.17 13.51 7.46
C LYS A 59 2.30 13.54 6.42
N MET A 60 2.60 12.41 5.77
CA MET A 60 3.68 12.29 4.79
C MET A 60 3.34 12.96 3.45
N PHE A 61 2.13 12.78 2.96
CA PHE A 61 1.74 13.10 1.58
C PHE A 61 0.68 14.18 1.46
N ARG A 62 0.37 14.86 2.58
CA ARG A 62 -0.77 15.79 2.72
C ARG A 62 -2.10 15.03 2.60
N GLN A 63 -3.21 15.75 2.67
CA GLN A 63 -4.54 15.17 2.58
C GLN A 63 -4.72 14.31 1.32
N LEU A 64 -5.22 13.10 1.51
CA LEU A 64 -5.56 12.14 0.45
C LEU A 64 -7.07 11.97 0.35
N ASP A 65 -7.59 11.98 -0.88
CA ASP A 65 -8.96 11.57 -1.17
C ASP A 65 -9.09 10.05 -1.04
N VAL A 66 -10.14 9.60 -0.37
CA VAL A 66 -10.33 8.18 -0.02
C VAL A 66 -11.52 7.59 -0.79
N ASN A 67 -11.28 6.50 -1.51
CA ASN A 67 -12.32 5.64 -2.07
C ASN A 67 -12.17 4.21 -1.53
N LYS A 68 -13.22 3.72 -0.87
CA LYS A 68 -13.31 2.39 -0.27
C LYS A 68 -14.60 1.65 -0.69
N GLU A 69 -15.14 1.99 -1.85
CA GLU A 69 -16.37 1.36 -2.35
C GLU A 69 -16.14 -0.08 -2.83
N ASP A 70 -14.91 -0.42 -3.25
CA ASP A 70 -14.51 -1.77 -3.65
C ASP A 70 -13.72 -2.47 -2.54
N ASP A 71 -14.28 -3.55 -1.99
CA ASP A 71 -13.64 -4.42 -0.99
C ASP A 71 -12.30 -5.02 -1.48
N ASN A 72 -12.08 -5.09 -2.80
CA ASN A 72 -10.86 -5.65 -3.39
C ASN A 72 -9.73 -4.63 -3.50
N LEU A 73 -10.03 -3.33 -3.52
CA LEU A 73 -9.05 -2.26 -3.65
C LEU A 73 -9.53 -0.97 -3.00
N HIS A 74 -8.89 -0.61 -1.89
CA HIS A 74 -9.01 0.74 -1.33
C HIS A 74 -7.99 1.68 -1.98
N ILE A 75 -8.42 2.88 -2.32
CA ILE A 75 -7.63 3.88 -3.03
C ILE A 75 -7.54 5.14 -2.16
N TYR A 76 -6.32 5.66 -2.00
CA TYR A 76 -6.03 6.94 -1.36
C TYR A 76 -5.17 7.76 -2.31
N LYS A 77 -5.58 8.96 -2.69
CA LYS A 77 -4.87 9.70 -3.74
C LYS A 77 -4.93 11.20 -3.60
N ASN A 78 -3.97 11.88 -4.19
CA ASN A 78 -4.08 13.28 -4.56
C ASN A 78 -3.42 13.49 -5.93
N SER A 79 -3.11 14.73 -6.29
CA SER A 79 -2.44 15.04 -7.56
C SER A 79 -1.00 14.53 -7.65
N HIS A 80 -0.36 14.21 -6.52
CA HIS A 80 1.06 13.82 -6.49
C HIS A 80 1.25 12.33 -6.16
N HIS A 81 0.42 11.78 -5.26
CA HIS A 81 0.57 10.42 -4.74
C HIS A 81 -0.67 9.57 -4.96
N LEU A 82 -0.46 8.27 -5.21
CA LEU A 82 -1.48 7.23 -5.30
C LEU A 82 -1.08 6.05 -4.39
N LEU A 83 -1.87 5.81 -3.37
CA LEU A 83 -1.71 4.72 -2.42
C LEU A 83 -2.83 3.71 -2.67
N LEU A 84 -2.44 2.48 -2.97
CA LEU A 84 -3.33 1.37 -3.30
C LEU A 84 -3.23 0.31 -2.20
N HIS A 85 -4.35 -0.01 -1.57
CA HIS A 85 -4.45 -1.09 -0.60
C HIS A 85 -5.39 -2.18 -1.14
N PRO A 86 -4.88 -3.03 -2.04
CA PRO A 86 -5.61 -4.19 -2.53
C PRO A 86 -5.77 -5.26 -1.44
N TYR A 87 -6.72 -6.17 -1.67
CA TYR A 87 -6.84 -7.41 -0.92
C TYR A 87 -5.54 -8.24 -0.96
N HIS A 88 -5.41 -9.28 -0.13
CA HIS A 88 -4.15 -10.03 -0.06
C HIS A 88 -3.81 -10.69 -1.42
N PRO A 89 -2.56 -10.60 -1.95
CA PRO A 89 -2.21 -11.13 -3.27
C PRO A 89 -2.37 -12.65 -3.38
N ASN A 90 -2.20 -13.38 -2.27
CA ASN A 90 -2.46 -14.82 -2.18
C ASN A 90 -3.93 -15.16 -1.84
N ASN A 91 -4.87 -14.28 -2.18
CA ASN A 91 -6.28 -14.56 -1.97
C ASN A 91 -6.78 -15.64 -2.93
N ARG A 92 -7.90 -16.28 -2.55
CA ARG A 92 -8.58 -17.29 -3.36
C ARG A 92 -9.98 -16.84 -3.83
N ARG A 93 -10.34 -15.58 -3.55
CA ARG A 93 -11.69 -15.05 -3.80
C ARG A 93 -11.81 -14.48 -5.21
N ILE A 94 -10.77 -13.80 -5.69
CA ILE A 94 -10.72 -13.21 -7.03
C ILE A 94 -9.64 -13.87 -7.87
N SER A 95 -9.78 -13.80 -9.20
CA SER A 95 -8.75 -14.31 -10.10
C SER A 95 -7.49 -13.44 -10.03
N HIS A 96 -6.33 -14.05 -10.26
CA HIS A 96 -5.06 -13.33 -10.32
C HIS A 96 -5.07 -12.23 -11.39
N GLN A 97 -5.72 -12.51 -12.53
CA GLN A 97 -5.89 -11.53 -13.59
C GLN A 97 -6.70 -10.32 -13.11
N LEU A 98 -7.86 -10.53 -12.47
CA LEU A 98 -8.67 -9.43 -11.95
C LEU A 98 -7.89 -8.60 -10.92
N TYR A 99 -7.15 -9.25 -10.02
CA TYR A 99 -6.29 -8.58 -9.05
C TYR A 99 -5.27 -7.64 -9.72
N CYS A 100 -4.52 -8.16 -10.70
CA CYS A 100 -3.49 -7.39 -11.40
C CYS A 100 -4.10 -6.28 -12.27
N ASP A 101 -5.14 -6.60 -13.04
CA ASP A 101 -5.79 -5.66 -13.95
C ASP A 101 -6.40 -4.49 -13.17
N THR A 102 -7.04 -4.74 -12.02
CA THR A 102 -7.61 -3.68 -11.19
C THR A 102 -6.54 -2.69 -10.71
N ILE A 103 -5.38 -3.18 -10.26
CA ILE A 103 -4.26 -2.33 -9.83
C ILE A 103 -3.70 -1.54 -11.02
N ILE A 104 -3.39 -2.21 -12.13
CA ILE A 104 -2.77 -1.60 -13.32
C ILE A 104 -3.68 -0.53 -13.91
N ASN A 105 -4.96 -0.85 -14.09
CA ASN A 105 -5.94 0.08 -14.65
C ASN A 105 -6.15 1.28 -13.74
N THR A 106 -6.14 1.10 -12.41
CA THR A 106 -6.24 2.21 -11.45
C THR A 106 -5.05 3.17 -11.59
N VAL A 107 -3.82 2.65 -11.69
CA VAL A 107 -2.61 3.48 -11.89
C VAL A 107 -2.69 4.23 -13.22
N HIS A 108 -3.02 3.54 -14.33
CA HIS A 108 -3.15 4.19 -15.64
C HIS A 108 -4.23 5.28 -15.65
N ASN A 109 -5.37 5.04 -15.02
CA ASN A 109 -6.45 6.02 -14.93
C ASN A 109 -6.05 7.23 -14.09
N TRP A 110 -5.30 7.03 -13.01
CA TRP A 110 -4.78 8.13 -12.21
C TRP A 110 -3.80 8.98 -13.01
N ILE A 111 -2.83 8.36 -13.68
CA ILE A 111 -1.85 9.07 -14.54
C ILE A 111 -2.57 9.92 -15.60
N LYS A 112 -3.54 9.35 -16.32
CA LYS A 112 -4.30 10.06 -17.36
C LYS A 112 -5.08 11.28 -16.85
N ASN A 113 -5.41 11.32 -15.57
CA ASN A 113 -6.16 12.41 -14.96
C ASN A 113 -5.27 13.39 -14.19
N LYS A 114 -3.97 13.11 -14.04
CA LYS A 114 -2.99 14.00 -13.39
C LYS A 114 -2.64 15.20 -14.29
N ASP A 115 -2.74 15.01 -15.61
CA ASP A 115 -2.38 16.02 -16.63
C ASP A 115 -3.57 16.83 -17.16
N LYS A 116 -4.75 16.72 -16.53
CA LYS A 116 -5.96 17.48 -16.87
C LYS A 116 -6.23 18.55 -15.82
#